data_AF-A0AB39YF84-F1
#
_entry.id   AF-A0AB39YF84-F1
#
_cell.length_a   1.000
_cell.length_b   1.000
_cell.length_c   1.000
_cell.angle_alpha   90.00
_cell.angle_beta   90.00
_cell.angle_gamma   90.00
#
_symmetry.space_group_name_H-M   'P 1'
#
loop_
_entity.id
_entity.type
_entity.pdbx_description
1 polymer ?
#
loop_
_entity_poly.entity_id
_entity_poly.type
_entity_poly.pdbx_seq_one_letter_code
_entity_poly.pdbx_strand_id
1 'polypeptide(L)'
;MYRKHREGMVVHVQTTRGGVVEAVDEAALARISALGTVQLAVPRLAPGDRMRPTTDLLSSPLRVFLTGDSQEQLLADHRRIRLLADAVFRLTPR
;
A
#
# COMPACT_ATOMS: atom_id res chain seq x y z
N MET A 1 10.02 0.68 32.99
CA MET A 1 8.58 1.00 32.85
C MET A 1 8.30 1.27 31.38
N TYR A 2 7.35 0.58 30.76
CA TYR A 2 7.00 0.79 29.35
C TYR A 2 5.92 1.87 29.24
N ARG A 3 6.06 2.77 28.25
CA ARG A 3 5.04 3.75 27.88
C ARG A 3 4.78 3.66 26.38
N LYS A 4 3.56 3.97 25.95
CA LYS A 4 3.24 4.10 24.53
C LYS A 4 4.19 5.14 23.90
N HIS A 5 4.88 4.75 22.83
CA HIS A 5 5.83 5.64 22.16
C HIS A 5 5.12 6.54 21.14
N ARG A 6 4.41 5.94 20.20
CA ARG A 6 3.67 6.61 19.12
C ARG A 6 2.56 5.69 18.58
N GLU A 7 1.72 6.21 17.71
CA GLU A 7 0.74 5.38 16.98
C GLU A 7 1.41 4.55 15.89
N GLY A 8 0.83 3.41 15.57
CA GLY A 8 1.27 2.53 14.50
C GLY A 8 0.10 1.89 13.78
N MET A 9 0.21 1.73 12.46
CA MET A 9 -0.80 1.08 11.64
C MET A 9 -0.16 0.35 10.46
N VAL A 10 -0.71 -0.81 10.13
CA VAL A 10 -0.35 -1.56 8.92
C VAL A 10 -1.55 -1.54 7.99
N VAL A 11 -1.36 -1.04 6.78
CA VAL A 11 -2.38 -1.00 5.73
C VAL A 11 -2.10 -2.11 4.73
N HIS A 12 -3.08 -3.00 4.59
CA HIS A 12 -3.14 -3.96 3.49
C HIS A 12 -4.12 -3.41 2.45
N VAL A 13 -3.60 -3.02 1.29
CA VAL A 13 -4.43 -2.45 0.24
C VAL A 13 -5.31 -3.54 -0.38
N GLN A 14 -6.57 -3.20 -0.64
CA GLN A 14 -7.49 -4.03 -1.41
C GLN A 14 -7.50 -3.55 -2.87
N THR A 15 -7.58 -4.49 -3.82
CA THR A 15 -7.86 -4.17 -5.23
C THR A 15 -8.97 -5.07 -5.78
N THR A 16 -9.72 -4.57 -6.75
CA THR A 16 -10.67 -5.35 -7.56
C THR A 16 -10.10 -5.72 -8.93
N ARG A 17 -8.88 -5.28 -9.24
CA ARG A 17 -8.22 -5.50 -10.53
C ARG A 17 -7.64 -6.91 -10.61
N GLY A 18 -7.50 -7.40 -11.83
CA GLY A 18 -6.86 -8.68 -12.11
C GLY A 18 -6.09 -8.61 -13.42
N GLY A 19 -4.98 -9.34 -13.50
CA GLY A 19 -4.09 -9.32 -14.66
C GLY A 19 -2.70 -9.85 -14.32
N VAL A 20 -1.80 -9.81 -15.30
CA VAL A 20 -0.38 -10.02 -15.06
C VAL A 20 0.25 -8.67 -14.80
N VAL A 21 1.04 -8.56 -13.73
CA VAL A 21 1.80 -7.35 -13.43
C VAL A 21 2.86 -7.18 -14.50
N GLU A 22 2.76 -6.08 -15.26
CA GLU A 22 3.77 -5.70 -16.22
C GLU A 22 4.92 -4.99 -15.51
N ALA A 23 4.59 -4.06 -14.62
CA ALA A 23 5.56 -3.28 -13.87
C ALA A 23 4.95 -2.68 -12.59
N VAL A 24 5.83 -2.41 -11.63
CA VAL A 24 5.54 -1.49 -10.53
C VAL A 24 5.79 -0.06 -11.01
N ASP A 25 4.83 0.84 -10.83
CA ASP A 25 5.00 2.27 -11.10
C ASP A 25 5.74 2.90 -9.92
N GLU A 26 7.05 3.10 -10.10
CA GLU A 26 7.93 3.67 -9.09
C GLU A 26 7.54 5.11 -8.71
N ALA A 27 6.95 5.88 -9.63
CA ALA A 27 6.50 7.23 -9.33
C ALA A 27 5.24 7.22 -8.45
N ALA A 28 4.30 6.31 -8.71
CA ALA A 28 3.14 6.09 -7.85
C ALA A 28 3.54 5.58 -6.46
N LEU A 29 4.48 4.61 -6.41
CA LEU A 29 5.02 4.10 -5.15
C LEU A 29 5.74 5.19 -4.35
N ALA A 30 6.56 6.02 -5.01
CA ALA A 30 7.25 7.15 -4.39
C ALA A 30 6.27 8.17 -3.77
N ARG A 31 5.12 8.43 -4.41
CA ARG A 31 4.07 9.31 -3.84
C ARG A 31 3.48 8.76 -2.55
N ILE A 32 3.34 7.44 -2.43
CA ILE A 32 2.90 6.79 -1.20
C ILE A 32 4.00 6.87 -0.14
N SER A 33 5.25 6.55 -0.52
CA SER A 33 6.40 6.60 0.38
C SER A 33 6.71 8.01 0.91
N ALA A 34 6.32 9.05 0.18
CA ALA A 34 6.51 10.44 0.58
C ALA A 34 5.44 10.97 1.57
N LEU A 35 4.42 10.17 1.92
CA LEU A 35 3.44 10.57 2.91
C LEU A 35 4.06 10.60 4.31
N GLY A 36 3.73 11.61 5.11
CA GLY A 36 4.46 11.93 6.34
C GLY A 36 4.46 10.82 7.39
N THR A 37 3.41 9.98 7.42
CA THR A 37 3.34 8.86 8.37
C THR A 37 3.95 7.56 7.82
N VAL A 38 4.22 7.46 6.52
CA VAL A 38 4.68 6.21 5.89
C VAL A 38 6.16 5.96 6.20
N GLN A 39 6.43 4.82 6.83
CA GLN A 39 7.79 4.35 7.10
C GLN A 39 8.30 3.43 5.98
N LEU A 40 7.40 2.65 5.38
CA LEU A 40 7.73 1.70 4.34
C LEU A 40 6.50 1.32 3.53
N ALA A 41 6.61 1.35 2.21
CA ALA A 41 5.64 0.79 1.28
C ALA A 41 6.27 -0.39 0.52
N VAL A 42 5.64 -1.56 0.58
CA VAL A 42 6.18 -2.81 0.03
C VAL A 42 5.21 -3.38 -1.00
N PRO A 43 5.50 -3.22 -2.31
CA PRO A 43 4.84 -4.00 -3.34
C PRO A 43 5.05 -5.48 -3.07
N ARG A 44 3.97 -6.26 -3.10
CA ARG A 44 3.99 -7.71 -2.85
C ARG A 44 3.92 -8.54 -4.13
N LEU A 45 3.86 -7.85 -5.27
CA LEU A 45 3.87 -8.44 -6.60
C LEU A 45 5.01 -7.80 -7.40
N ALA A 46 5.68 -8.62 -8.20
CA ALA A 46 6.72 -8.24 -9.14
C ALA A 46 6.23 -8.38 -10.60
N PRO A 47 6.95 -7.82 -11.59
CA PRO A 47 6.69 -8.11 -13.00
C PRO A 47 6.60 -9.63 -13.27
N GLY A 48 5.56 -10.05 -13.96
CA GLY A 48 5.24 -11.46 -14.23
C GLY A 48 4.28 -12.11 -13.22
N ASP A 49 4.10 -11.52 -12.03
CA ASP A 49 3.16 -12.05 -11.04
C ASP A 49 1.71 -11.83 -11.47
N ARG A 50 0.84 -12.72 -11.00
CA ARG A 50 -0.60 -12.62 -11.27
C ARG A 50 -1.32 -11.85 -10.16
N MET A 51 -1.79 -10.65 -10.47
CA MET A 51 -2.71 -9.92 -9.62
C MET A 51 -4.12 -10.52 -9.71
N ARG A 52 -4.79 -10.62 -8.56
CA ARG A 52 -6.17 -11.08 -8.43
C ARG A 52 -6.95 -10.11 -7.53
N PRO A 53 -8.28 -10.01 -7.67
CA PRO A 53 -9.11 -9.30 -6.71
C PRO A 53 -8.83 -9.80 -5.29
N THR A 54 -8.68 -8.86 -4.36
CA THR A 54 -8.33 -9.19 -2.98
C THR A 54 -9.50 -9.86 -2.27
N THR A 55 -9.32 -11.11 -1.84
CA THR A 55 -10.30 -11.93 -1.10
C THR A 55 -9.84 -12.25 0.32
N ASP A 56 -8.54 -12.14 0.58
CA ASP A 56 -7.88 -12.40 1.86
C ASP A 56 -6.67 -11.49 2.05
N LEU A 57 -6.02 -11.59 3.22
CA LEU A 57 -4.86 -10.77 3.55
C LEU A 57 -3.65 -11.01 2.62
N LEU A 58 -3.48 -12.24 2.12
CA LEU A 58 -2.35 -12.64 1.28
C LEU A 58 -2.51 -12.16 -0.16
N SER A 59 -3.74 -12.00 -0.62
CA SER A 59 -4.10 -11.42 -1.93
C SER A 59 -4.01 -9.89 -2.00
N SER A 60 -3.65 -9.22 -0.88
CA SER A 60 -3.34 -7.79 -0.88
C SER A 60 -2.03 -7.50 -1.62
N PRO A 61 -2.05 -6.67 -2.69
CA PRO A 61 -0.88 -6.46 -3.54
C PRO A 61 0.13 -5.46 -2.97
N LEU A 62 -0.27 -4.62 -2.01
CA LEU A 62 0.59 -3.59 -1.41
C LEU A 62 0.39 -3.56 0.11
N ARG A 63 1.50 -3.58 0.84
CA ARG A 63 1.53 -3.40 2.30
C ARG A 63 2.26 -2.11 2.66
N VAL A 64 1.65 -1.29 3.51
CA VAL A 64 2.24 -0.01 3.94
C VAL A 64 2.28 0.04 5.46
N PHE A 65 3.43 0.44 6.00
CA PHE A 65 3.66 0.62 7.43
C PHE A 65 3.66 2.10 7.77
N LEU A 66 2.80 2.50 8.70
CA LEU A 66 2.64 3.88 9.12
C LEU A 66 2.97 4.03 10.60
N THR A 67 3.57 5.17 10.94
CA THR A 67 3.72 5.64 12.31
C THR A 67 3.46 7.14 12.38
N GLY A 68 2.87 7.62 13.47
CA GLY A 68 2.53 9.03 13.64
C GLY A 68 2.29 9.38 15.10
N ASP A 69 2.13 10.68 15.36
CA ASP A 69 1.91 11.20 16.72
C ASP A 69 0.44 11.13 17.14
N SER A 70 -0.48 10.96 16.16
CA SER A 70 -1.91 10.81 16.42
C SER A 70 -2.59 9.85 15.45
N GLN A 71 -3.73 9.30 15.87
CA GLN A 71 -4.51 8.38 15.04
C GLN A 71 -5.11 9.10 13.82
N GLU A 72 -5.45 10.39 13.96
CA GLU A 72 -5.99 11.22 12.89
C GLU A 72 -5.00 11.37 11.72
N GLN A 73 -3.70 11.55 12.01
CA GLN A 73 -2.64 11.59 11.00
C GLN A 73 -2.59 10.27 10.22
N LEU A 74 -2.61 9.14 10.93
CA LEU A 74 -2.60 7.81 10.32
C LEU A 74 -3.82 7.60 9.41
N LEU A 75 -5.01 7.99 9.88
CA LEU A 75 -6.25 7.85 9.12
C LEU A 75 -6.29 8.77 7.89
N ALA A 76 -5.68 9.95 7.96
CA ALA A 76 -5.56 10.85 6.81
C ALA A 76 -4.69 10.26 5.71
N ASP A 77 -3.49 9.76 6.05
CA ASP A 77 -2.60 9.12 5.08
C ASP A 77 -3.15 7.80 4.58
N HIS A 78 -3.84 7.01 5.42
CA HIS A 78 -4.56 5.81 4.96
C HIS A 78 -5.56 6.10 3.84
N ARG A 79 -6.35 7.18 3.96
CA ARG A 79 -7.27 7.58 2.89
C ARG A 79 -6.50 7.94 1.61
N ARG A 80 -5.35 8.61 1.73
CA ARG A 80 -4.52 8.99 0.58
C ARG A 80 -3.86 7.78 -0.08
N ILE A 81 -3.39 6.81 0.70
CA ILE A 81 -2.87 5.52 0.21
C ILE A 81 -3.93 4.82 -0.63
N ARG A 82 -5.18 4.73 -0.15
CA ARG A 82 -6.27 4.08 -0.90
C ARG A 82 -6.53 4.71 -2.26
N LEU A 83 -6.38 6.03 -2.39
CA LEU A 83 -6.55 6.73 -3.67
C LEU A 83 -5.38 6.54 -4.63
N LEU A 84 -4.18 6.29 -4.11
CA LEU A 84 -2.95 6.15 -4.90
C LEU A 84 -2.66 4.69 -5.29
N ALA A 85 -3.12 3.72 -4.51
CA ALA A 85 -2.61 2.37 -4.58
C ALA A 85 -2.91 1.63 -5.88
N ASP A 86 -4.02 1.94 -6.56
CA ASP A 86 -4.31 1.35 -7.87
C ASP A 86 -3.29 1.78 -8.92
N ALA A 87 -2.66 2.96 -8.80
CA ALA A 87 -1.65 3.40 -9.76
C ALA A 87 -0.31 2.64 -9.61
N VAL A 88 -0.07 1.95 -8.49
CA VAL A 88 1.23 1.28 -8.20
C VAL A 88 1.52 0.12 -9.15
N PHE A 89 0.49 -0.51 -9.72
CA PHE A 89 0.67 -1.66 -10.60
C PHE A 89 0.12 -1.40 -11.99
N ARG A 90 1.00 -1.51 -13.00
CA ARG A 90 0.60 -1.61 -14.39
C ARG A 90 0.32 -3.08 -14.71
N LEU A 91 -0.84 -3.32 -15.32
CA LEU A 91 -1.29 -4.67 -15.66
C LEU A 91 -1.40 -4.78 -17.17
N THR A 92 -0.96 -5.91 -17.70
CA THR A 92 -1.21 -6.24 -19.10
C THR A 92 -2.67 -6.65 -19.26
N PRO A 93 -3.41 -6.09 -20.24
CA PRO A 93 -4.71 -6.61 -20.60
C PRO A 93 -4.58 -8.07 -21.07
N ARG A 94 -5.57 -8.88 -20.73
CA ARG A 94 -5.69 -10.25 -21.25
C ARG A 94 -6.14 -10.22 -22.70
#